data_AF-A0AA36FVM6-F1
#
_entry.id   AF-A0AA36FVM6-F1
#
_cell.length_a   1.000
_cell.length_b   1.000
_cell.length_c   1.000
_cell.angle_alpha   90.00
_cell.angle_beta   90.00
_cell.angle_gamma   90.00
#
_symmetry.space_group_name_H-M   'P 1'
#
loop_
_entity.id
_entity.type
_entity.pdbx_description
1 polymer ?
#
loop_
_entity_poly.entity_id
_entity_poly.type
_entity_poly.pdbx_seq_one_letter_code
_entity_poly.pdbx_strand_id
1 'polypeptide(L)'
;MEPYVPLLPNTGFSSRALVEMSSIAISALSRIVGIGRSLEVVAEVDTVEEGQCELAVDPNWRMSRAESACRLKLIRVEVAAELLPQGCTPSDLVAAVNVKEKIEINGEYRLVQKKKTIYPEWERCWDTAVTPGRIIQVVLMHNQIPVVEATMRLEDIVSKCKGDQITHIWINTKPSGRILAQTRHLRNAGKVYQVRAVSTRR
;
A
#
# COMPACT_ATOMS: atom_id res chain seq x y z
N MET A 1 46.28 38.63 9.79
CA MET A 1 45.71 37.88 10.93
C MET A 1 44.33 37.39 10.50
N GLU A 2 44.29 36.20 9.91
CA GLU A 2 43.06 35.48 9.58
C GLU A 2 42.81 34.40 10.64
N PRO A 3 41.57 34.18 11.09
CA PRO A 3 41.29 33.18 12.10
C PRO A 3 41.19 31.77 11.52
N TYR A 4 41.84 30.84 12.22
CA TYR A 4 41.84 29.40 12.02
C TYR A 4 40.45 28.79 12.28
N VAL A 5 39.89 28.07 11.31
CA VAL A 5 38.64 27.32 11.44
C VAL A 5 38.98 25.83 11.61
N PRO A 6 38.66 25.18 12.75
CA PRO A 6 38.89 23.75 12.91
C PRO A 6 37.82 22.93 12.17
N LEU A 7 38.27 21.97 11.37
CA LEU A 7 37.43 20.95 10.74
C LEU A 7 36.86 20.00 11.80
N LEU A 8 35.53 19.93 11.91
CA LEU A 8 34.86 18.94 12.76
C LEU A 8 34.89 17.53 12.11
N PRO A 9 35.04 16.46 12.91
CA PRO A 9 35.06 15.10 12.39
C PRO A 9 33.68 14.66 11.92
N ASN A 10 33.69 13.94 10.79
CA ASN A 10 32.53 13.37 10.14
C ASN A 10 31.96 12.22 11.00
N THR A 11 31.05 12.54 11.93
CA THR A 11 30.33 11.52 12.70
C THR A 11 29.13 11.05 11.89
N GLY A 12 29.23 9.83 11.35
CA GLY A 12 28.10 9.12 10.75
C GLY A 12 26.96 8.96 11.77
N PHE A 13 25.83 9.59 11.50
CA PHE A 13 24.62 9.40 12.28
C PHE A 13 24.04 8.01 11.98
N SER A 14 24.00 7.17 13.01
CA SER A 14 23.22 5.92 13.01
C SER A 14 21.73 6.24 12.95
N SER A 15 20.99 5.52 12.10
CA SER A 15 19.56 5.63 11.84
C SER A 15 18.65 5.43 13.07
N ARG A 16 19.19 5.12 14.25
CA ARG A 16 18.44 5.07 15.51
C ARG A 16 18.12 6.44 16.10
N ALA A 17 18.92 7.49 15.84
CA ALA A 17 18.73 8.79 16.47
C ALA A 17 17.58 9.63 15.87
N LEU A 18 17.13 9.31 14.65
CA LEU A 18 15.98 9.99 14.02
C LEU A 18 14.63 9.46 14.52
N VAL A 19 14.61 8.32 15.22
CA VAL A 19 13.38 7.69 15.73
C VAL A 19 12.98 8.25 17.11
N GLU A 20 13.93 8.76 17.91
CA GLU A 20 13.60 9.33 19.22
C GLU A 20 13.17 10.82 19.17
N MET A 21 13.44 11.54 18.08
CA MET A 21 13.05 12.95 17.97
C MET A 21 11.56 13.17 17.59
N SER A 22 10.82 12.14 17.22
CA SER A 22 9.39 12.24 16.88
C SER A 22 8.45 12.15 18.09
N SER A 23 8.92 11.62 19.23
CA SER A 23 8.10 11.53 20.46
C SER A 23 8.01 12.87 21.19
N ILE A 24 9.08 13.67 21.18
CA ILE A 24 9.15 14.94 21.93
C ILE A 24 8.33 16.05 21.26
N ALA A 25 8.12 16.00 19.94
CA ALA A 25 7.35 17.02 19.22
C ALA A 25 5.84 16.98 19.52
N ILE A 26 5.30 15.83 19.96
CA ILE A 26 3.86 15.66 20.22
C ILE A 26 3.47 16.21 21.60
N SER A 27 4.37 16.16 22.60
CA SER A 27 4.08 16.71 23.93
C SER A 27 4.14 18.25 23.98
N ALA A 28 4.87 18.89 23.07
CA ALA A 28 5.02 20.34 23.03
C ALA A 28 3.81 21.08 22.42
N LEU A 29 3.01 20.43 21.57
CA LEU A 29 1.86 21.08 20.91
C LEU A 29 0.57 21.06 21.74
N SER A 30 0.54 20.31 22.85
CA SER A 30 -0.64 20.26 23.74
C SER A 30 -0.76 21.47 24.69
N ARG A 31 0.20 22.42 24.71
CA ARG A 31 0.20 23.53 25.68
C ARG A 31 -0.12 24.92 25.11
N ILE A 32 -0.35 25.09 23.81
CA ILE A 32 -0.41 26.44 23.21
C ILE A 32 -1.82 26.92 22.80
N VAL A 33 -2.85 26.08 22.75
CA VAL A 33 -4.21 26.56 22.39
C VAL A 33 -5.23 26.09 23.40
N GLY A 34 -5.46 26.95 24.41
CA GLY A 34 -6.69 26.93 25.17
C GLY A 34 -7.88 27.35 24.30
N ILE A 35 -9.07 26.90 24.71
CA ILE A 35 -10.42 27.22 24.22
C ILE A 35 -10.99 26.19 23.23
N GLY A 36 -11.88 25.34 23.76
CA GLY A 36 -13.20 25.07 23.17
C GLY A 36 -13.32 23.95 22.13
N ARG A 37 -13.80 22.77 22.59
CA ARG A 37 -14.37 21.64 21.82
C ARG A 37 -13.40 20.94 20.87
N SER A 38 -12.68 19.95 21.40
CA SER A 38 -11.84 19.05 20.60
C SER A 38 -12.67 17.85 20.10
N LEU A 39 -12.76 17.70 18.78
CA LEU A 39 -13.10 16.44 18.13
C LEU A 39 -11.97 15.46 18.40
N GLU A 40 -12.26 14.33 19.07
CA GLU A 40 -11.34 13.19 19.12
C GLU A 40 -11.22 12.59 17.71
N VAL A 41 -10.24 13.07 16.95
CA VAL A 41 -9.74 12.32 15.79
C VAL A 41 -8.64 11.41 16.31
N VAL A 42 -9.02 10.20 16.72
CA VAL A 42 -8.09 9.11 16.98
C VAL A 42 -7.54 8.67 15.63
N ALA A 43 -6.49 9.34 15.15
CA ALA A 43 -5.69 8.84 14.04
C ALA A 43 -4.77 7.76 14.61
N GLU A 44 -5.25 6.52 14.63
CA GLU A 44 -4.40 5.36 14.84
C GLU A 44 -3.49 5.24 13.60
N VAL A 45 -2.28 5.78 13.71
CA VAL A 45 -1.26 5.67 12.67
C VAL A 45 -0.66 4.27 12.81
N ASP A 46 -1.33 3.29 12.20
CA ASP A 46 -0.74 1.98 11.99
C ASP A 46 0.50 2.15 11.11
N THR A 47 1.67 2.10 11.73
CA THR A 47 2.94 1.95 11.04
C THR A 47 2.89 0.70 10.18
N VAL A 48 2.75 0.87 8.86
CA VAL A 48 2.91 -0.24 7.90
C VAL A 48 4.36 -0.68 7.98
N GLU A 49 4.62 -1.87 8.55
CA GLU A 49 5.95 -2.46 8.62
C GLU A 49 6.57 -2.52 7.22
N GLU A 50 7.52 -1.63 6.95
CA GLU A 50 8.11 -1.46 5.61
C GLU A 50 8.93 -2.68 5.14
N GLY A 51 9.12 -3.69 6.01
CA GLY A 51 9.98 -4.85 5.78
C GLY A 51 9.31 -6.15 5.33
N GLN A 52 7.97 -6.25 5.31
CA GLN A 52 7.23 -7.51 5.08
C GLN A 52 6.30 -7.51 3.86
N CYS A 53 6.25 -6.45 3.06
CA CYS A 53 5.34 -6.40 1.91
C CYS A 53 5.85 -7.23 0.73
N GLU A 54 4.98 -8.08 0.17
CA GLU A 54 5.31 -8.86 -1.03
C GLU A 54 5.22 -7.97 -2.28
N LEU A 55 6.22 -8.09 -3.15
CA LEU A 55 6.19 -7.42 -4.44
C LEU A 55 5.26 -8.19 -5.39
N ALA A 56 4.15 -7.59 -5.78
CA ALA A 56 3.28 -8.06 -6.87
C ALA A 56 3.88 -7.77 -8.26
N VAL A 57 5.20 -7.65 -8.34
CA VAL A 57 5.95 -7.40 -9.57
C VAL A 57 6.93 -8.53 -9.81
N ASP A 58 7.28 -8.74 -11.08
CA ASP A 58 8.26 -9.75 -11.47
C ASP A 58 9.58 -9.49 -10.70
N PRO A 59 10.25 -10.49 -10.11
CA PRO A 59 11.53 -10.28 -9.43
C PRO A 59 12.64 -9.72 -10.34
N ASN A 60 12.52 -9.93 -11.67
CA ASN A 60 13.38 -9.32 -12.67
C ASN A 60 12.85 -7.95 -13.16
N TRP A 61 11.72 -7.48 -12.64
CA TRP A 61 11.16 -6.16 -12.94
C TRP A 61 12.12 -5.08 -12.45
N ARG A 62 12.84 -4.49 -13.39
CA ARG A 62 13.54 -3.23 -13.18
C ARG A 62 12.54 -2.12 -13.42
N MET A 63 12.04 -1.52 -12.34
CA MET A 63 11.24 -0.30 -12.43
C MET A 63 12.00 0.72 -13.28
N SER A 64 11.38 1.16 -14.38
CA SER A 64 11.91 2.31 -15.09
C SER A 64 11.81 3.53 -14.17
N ARG A 65 12.74 4.48 -14.31
CA ARG A 65 12.87 5.67 -13.42
C ARG A 65 11.58 6.52 -13.30
N ALA A 66 10.60 6.27 -14.17
CA ALA A 66 9.35 7.02 -14.30
C ALA A 66 8.11 6.31 -13.72
N GLU A 67 8.22 5.07 -13.23
CA GLU A 67 7.06 4.33 -12.73
C GLU A 67 6.88 4.52 -11.22
N SER A 68 5.65 4.83 -10.80
CA SER A 68 5.26 4.84 -9.39
C SER A 68 4.65 3.49 -8.99
N ALA A 69 4.64 3.18 -7.70
CA ALA A 69 3.97 1.98 -7.18
C ALA A 69 2.89 2.35 -6.16
N CYS A 70 2.00 1.42 -5.90
CA CYS A 70 0.96 1.52 -4.90
C CYS A 70 1.12 0.36 -3.93
N ARG A 71 1.25 0.67 -2.64
CA ARG A 71 1.16 -0.31 -1.57
C ARG A 71 -0.30 -0.50 -1.21
N LEU A 72 -0.77 -1.73 -1.16
CA LEU A 72 -2.14 -2.08 -0.82
C LEU A 72 -2.14 -3.07 0.35
N LYS A 73 -3.14 -2.98 1.22
CA LYS A 73 -3.40 -3.90 2.33
C LYS A 73 -4.92 -4.06 2.45
N LEU A 74 -5.44 -5.28 2.36
CA LEU A 74 -6.87 -5.54 2.55
C LEU A 74 -7.15 -5.58 4.05
N ILE A 75 -8.12 -4.81 4.53
CA ILE A 75 -8.44 -4.74 5.97
C ILE A 75 -9.59 -5.67 6.31
N ARG A 76 -10.72 -5.45 5.65
CA ARG A 76 -11.95 -6.22 5.86
C ARG A 76 -12.87 -6.10 4.67
N VAL A 77 -13.90 -6.94 4.65
CA VAL A 77 -14.99 -6.83 3.69
C VAL A 77 -16.33 -6.73 4.41
N GLU A 78 -17.22 -5.94 3.82
CA GLU A 78 -18.63 -5.85 4.19
C GLU A 78 -19.45 -6.42 3.03
N VAL A 79 -19.94 -7.66 3.22
CA VAL A 79 -20.82 -8.38 2.28
C VAL A 79 -22.08 -8.78 3.02
N ALA A 80 -23.22 -8.73 2.33
CA ALA A 80 -24.50 -9.15 2.89
C ALA A 80 -24.52 -10.67 3.14
N ALA A 81 -25.18 -11.10 4.22
CA ALA A 81 -25.16 -12.50 4.65
C ALA A 81 -25.78 -13.45 3.61
N GLU A 82 -26.72 -12.98 2.79
CA GLU A 82 -27.34 -13.76 1.71
C GLU A 82 -26.38 -14.13 0.58
N LEU A 83 -25.26 -13.43 0.43
CA LEU A 83 -24.24 -13.75 -0.56
C LEU A 83 -23.19 -14.72 -0.02
N LEU A 84 -23.10 -14.87 1.30
CA LEU A 84 -22.12 -15.75 1.93
C LEU A 84 -22.60 -17.21 1.90
N PRO A 85 -21.69 -18.17 1.68
CA PRO A 85 -22.00 -19.58 1.89
C PRO A 85 -22.48 -19.86 3.31
N GLN A 86 -23.25 -20.92 3.51
CA GLN A 86 -23.78 -21.27 4.82
C GLN A 86 -22.66 -21.48 5.85
N GLY A 87 -22.75 -20.79 6.99
CA GLY A 87 -21.75 -20.85 8.05
C GLY A 87 -20.44 -20.10 7.76
N CYS A 88 -20.33 -19.43 6.61
CA CYS A 88 -19.19 -18.59 6.26
C CYS A 88 -19.42 -17.17 6.79
N THR A 89 -18.42 -16.62 7.46
CA THR A 89 -18.34 -15.21 7.81
C THR A 89 -17.48 -14.45 6.79
N PRO A 90 -17.58 -13.11 6.71
CA PRO A 90 -16.72 -12.31 5.84
C PRO A 90 -15.21 -12.54 6.05
N SER A 91 -14.79 -12.85 7.28
CA SER A 91 -13.39 -13.13 7.63
C SER A 91 -12.88 -14.48 7.12
N ASP A 92 -13.77 -15.43 6.79
CA ASP A 92 -13.38 -16.75 6.25
C ASP A 92 -13.06 -16.69 4.75
N LEU A 93 -13.31 -15.55 4.11
CA LEU A 93 -13.04 -15.37 2.69
C LEU A 93 -11.54 -15.20 2.43
N VAL A 94 -11.06 -15.86 1.37
CA VAL A 94 -9.68 -15.72 0.87
C VAL A 94 -9.67 -14.79 -0.33
N ALA A 95 -8.71 -13.88 -0.38
CA ALA A 95 -8.54 -12.96 -1.49
C ALA A 95 -7.67 -13.56 -2.60
N ALA A 96 -8.15 -13.48 -3.84
CA ALA A 96 -7.37 -13.68 -5.06
C ALA A 96 -7.27 -12.35 -5.81
N VAL A 97 -6.05 -11.81 -5.92
CA VAL A 97 -5.75 -10.52 -6.54
C VAL A 97 -5.09 -10.72 -7.89
N ASN A 98 -5.74 -10.20 -8.92
CA ASN A 98 -5.26 -10.19 -10.30
C ASN A 98 -4.91 -8.76 -10.69
N VAL A 99 -3.74 -8.57 -11.30
CA VAL A 99 -3.35 -7.30 -11.94
C VAL A 99 -3.47 -7.47 -13.44
N LYS A 100 -4.33 -6.66 -14.07
CA LYS A 100 -4.56 -6.71 -15.53
C LYS A 100 -4.04 -5.45 -16.20
N GLU A 101 -3.41 -5.64 -17.35
CA GLU A 101 -2.86 -4.58 -18.19
C GLU A 101 -3.77 -4.31 -19.37
N LYS A 102 -3.96 -3.03 -19.69
CA LYS A 102 -4.56 -2.63 -20.95
C LYS A 102 -3.54 -2.84 -22.07
N ILE A 103 -3.85 -3.72 -23.01
CA ILE A 103 -3.06 -3.95 -24.22
C ILE A 103 -3.92 -3.71 -25.45
N GLU A 104 -3.29 -3.25 -26.53
CA GLU A 104 -3.93 -3.09 -27.83
C GLU A 104 -3.67 -4.34 -28.67
N ILE A 105 -4.74 -4.95 -29.17
CA ILE A 105 -4.69 -6.09 -30.08
C ILE A 105 -5.56 -5.74 -31.28
N ASN A 106 -4.93 -5.63 -32.46
CA ASN A 106 -5.63 -5.32 -33.72
C ASN A 106 -6.50 -4.04 -33.66
N GLY A 107 -6.02 -3.00 -32.98
CA GLY A 107 -6.77 -1.74 -32.80
C GLY A 107 -7.83 -1.76 -31.68
N GLU A 108 -8.05 -2.90 -31.02
CA GLU A 108 -8.96 -3.02 -29.87
C GLU A 108 -8.18 -3.10 -28.55
N TYR A 109 -8.65 -2.37 -27.55
CA TYR A 109 -8.07 -2.46 -26.21
C TYR A 109 -8.69 -3.61 -25.40
N ARG A 110 -7.84 -4.45 -24.81
CA ARG A 110 -8.24 -5.57 -23.95
C ARG A 110 -7.47 -5.56 -22.64
N LEU A 111 -8.09 -6.06 -21.58
CA LEU A 111 -7.46 -6.25 -20.28
C LEU A 111 -6.91 -7.67 -20.18
N VAL A 112 -5.59 -7.80 -20.05
CA VAL A 112 -4.92 -9.10 -19.97
C VAL A 112 -4.14 -9.21 -18.67
N GLN A 113 -4.35 -10.32 -17.97
CA GLN A 113 -3.53 -10.71 -16.83
C GLN A 113 -2.26 -11.39 -17.33
N LYS A 114 -1.13 -10.70 -17.25
CA LYS A 114 0.18 -11.29 -17.61
C LYS A 114 0.86 -12.00 -16.45
N LYS A 115 0.54 -11.60 -15.22
CA LYS A 115 1.18 -12.09 -13.99
C LYS A 115 0.29 -13.09 -13.27
N LYS A 116 0.90 -13.97 -12.46
CA LYS A 116 0.17 -14.92 -11.62
C LYS A 116 -0.74 -14.17 -10.64
N THR A 117 -1.85 -14.81 -10.30
CA THR A 117 -2.74 -14.37 -9.22
C THR A 117 -1.99 -14.39 -7.90
N ILE A 118 -2.25 -13.38 -7.07
CA ILE A 118 -1.64 -13.22 -5.75
C ILE A 118 -2.71 -13.52 -4.72
N TYR A 119 -2.32 -14.16 -3.63
CA TYR A 119 -3.23 -14.53 -2.55
C TYR A 119 -2.79 -13.83 -1.25
N PRO A 120 -2.98 -12.50 -1.13
CA PRO A 120 -2.57 -11.80 0.07
C PRO A 120 -3.46 -12.22 1.24
N GLU A 121 -2.85 -12.45 2.40
CA GLU A 121 -3.59 -12.57 3.65
C GLU A 121 -4.20 -11.21 4.02
N TRP A 122 -5.28 -11.23 4.81
CA TRP A 122 -5.81 -10.02 5.40
C TRP A 122 -4.74 -9.30 6.23
N GLU A 123 -4.78 -7.98 6.21
CA GLU A 123 -3.85 -7.08 6.89
C GLU A 123 -2.38 -7.19 6.48
N ARG A 124 -2.05 -8.04 5.50
CA ARG A 124 -0.74 -8.05 4.83
C ARG A 124 -0.71 -7.06 3.68
N CYS A 125 0.41 -6.36 3.56
CA CYS A 125 0.65 -5.44 2.46
C CYS A 125 1.28 -6.13 1.26
N TRP A 126 0.93 -5.67 0.06
CA TRP A 126 1.64 -5.98 -1.17
C TRP A 126 1.78 -4.73 -2.02
N ASP A 127 2.75 -4.74 -2.93
CA ASP A 127 3.09 -3.59 -3.76
C ASP A 127 2.87 -3.89 -5.24
N THR A 128 2.15 -3.01 -5.93
CA THR A 128 1.88 -3.14 -7.37
C THR A 128 2.26 -1.88 -8.14
N ALA A 129 2.81 -2.05 -9.34
CA ALA A 129 3.24 -0.94 -10.18
C ALA A 129 2.04 -0.24 -10.84
N VAL A 130 2.03 1.09 -10.78
CA VAL A 130 0.97 1.94 -11.31
C VAL A 130 1.37 2.41 -12.70
N THR A 131 0.62 1.95 -13.70
CA THR A 131 0.80 2.29 -15.11
C THR A 131 -0.57 2.62 -15.70
N PRO A 132 -0.67 3.58 -16.64
CA PRO A 132 -1.95 3.94 -17.24
C PRO A 132 -2.73 2.74 -17.78
N GLY A 133 -4.02 2.69 -17.45
CA GLY A 133 -4.92 1.61 -17.87
C GLY A 133 -4.73 0.27 -17.16
N ARG A 134 -3.85 0.15 -16.16
CA ARG A 134 -3.79 -1.04 -15.29
C ARG A 134 -4.93 -1.03 -14.27
N ILE A 135 -5.50 -2.21 -14.04
CA ILE A 135 -6.52 -2.43 -13.01
C ILE A 135 -6.07 -3.49 -12.01
N ILE A 136 -6.63 -3.42 -10.81
CA ILE A 136 -6.71 -4.55 -9.89
C ILE A 136 -8.10 -5.17 -9.99
N GLN A 137 -8.14 -6.49 -9.94
CA GLN A 137 -9.35 -7.27 -9.71
C GLN A 137 -9.12 -8.12 -8.45
N VAL A 138 -9.95 -7.92 -7.43
CA VAL A 138 -9.92 -8.69 -6.19
C VAL A 138 -11.14 -9.61 -6.20
N VAL A 139 -10.92 -10.91 -6.15
CA VAL A 139 -11.98 -11.92 -6.05
C VAL A 139 -11.92 -12.52 -4.67
N LEU A 140 -12.98 -12.40 -3.90
CA LEU A 140 -13.10 -13.03 -2.59
C LEU A 140 -13.75 -14.39 -2.77
N MET A 141 -13.13 -15.42 -2.21
CA MET A 141 -13.49 -16.82 -2.43
C MET A 141 -13.68 -17.54 -1.12
N HIS A 142 -14.54 -18.55 -1.12
CA HIS A 142 -14.67 -19.53 -0.05
C HIS A 142 -14.53 -20.92 -0.67
N ASN A 143 -13.60 -21.74 -0.19
CA ASN A 143 -13.30 -23.07 -0.75
C ASN A 143 -13.14 -23.06 -2.28
N GLN A 144 -12.36 -22.10 -2.81
CA GLN A 144 -12.12 -21.90 -4.25
C GLN A 144 -13.33 -21.47 -5.09
N ILE A 145 -14.48 -21.20 -4.46
CA ILE A 145 -15.67 -20.70 -5.13
C ILE A 145 -15.71 -19.17 -4.97
N PRO A 146 -15.82 -18.39 -6.07
CA PRO A 146 -15.92 -16.94 -5.98
C PRO A 146 -17.26 -16.53 -5.36
N VAL A 147 -17.18 -15.62 -4.39
CA VAL A 147 -18.34 -15.08 -3.65
C VAL A 147 -18.67 -13.69 -4.15
N VAL A 148 -17.68 -12.79 -4.14
CA VAL A 148 -17.80 -11.43 -4.68
C VAL A 148 -16.52 -11.02 -5.38
N GLU A 149 -16.61 -10.06 -6.29
CA GLU A 149 -15.45 -9.48 -6.96
C GLU A 149 -15.46 -7.95 -6.93
N ALA A 150 -14.29 -7.33 -6.85
CA ALA A 150 -14.10 -5.89 -6.95
C ALA A 150 -13.10 -5.58 -8.05
N THR A 151 -13.31 -4.49 -8.79
CA THR A 151 -12.37 -4.03 -9.82
C THR A 151 -12.18 -2.52 -9.71
N MET A 152 -10.92 -2.07 -9.77
CA MET A 152 -10.58 -0.64 -9.70
C MET A 152 -9.32 -0.35 -10.50
N ARG A 153 -9.25 0.82 -11.16
CA ARG A 153 -8.00 1.28 -11.79
C ARG A 153 -6.98 1.65 -10.73
N LEU A 154 -5.72 1.31 -10.97
CA LEU A 154 -4.63 1.69 -10.07
C LEU A 154 -4.46 3.21 -9.99
N GLU A 155 -4.71 3.91 -11.11
CA GLU A 155 -4.70 5.37 -11.18
C GLU A 155 -5.75 6.00 -10.26
N ASP A 156 -6.95 5.40 -10.17
CA ASP A 156 -8.02 5.87 -9.29
C ASP A 156 -7.70 5.62 -7.80
N ILE A 157 -6.84 4.64 -7.51
CA ILE A 157 -6.40 4.35 -6.14
C ILE A 157 -5.37 5.38 -5.70
N VAL A 158 -4.36 5.65 -6.54
CA VAL A 158 -3.33 6.65 -6.20
C VAL A 158 -3.88 8.07 -6.21
N SER A 159 -4.89 8.38 -7.02
CA SER A 159 -5.53 9.71 -6.99
C SER A 159 -6.24 10.01 -5.67
N LYS A 160 -6.64 8.98 -4.92
CA LYS A 160 -7.18 9.11 -3.56
C LYS A 160 -6.10 9.33 -2.50
N CYS A 161 -4.84 9.00 -2.79
CA CYS A 161 -3.74 9.11 -1.83
C CYS A 161 -3.32 10.56 -1.60
N LYS A 162 -3.12 10.96 -0.34
CA LYS A 162 -2.64 12.28 0.04
C LYS A 162 -1.12 12.27 0.26
N GLY A 163 -0.35 12.63 -0.75
CA GLY A 163 1.11 12.58 -0.63
C GLY A 163 1.60 11.14 -0.53
N ASP A 164 2.49 10.88 0.43
CA ASP A 164 2.99 9.55 0.77
C ASP A 164 2.31 9.01 2.05
N GLN A 165 1.17 9.59 2.44
CA GLN A 165 0.42 9.14 3.62
C GLN A 165 -0.39 7.88 3.34
N ILE A 166 -0.60 7.12 4.39
CA ILE A 166 -1.55 6.01 4.40
C ILE A 166 -2.96 6.57 4.23
N THR A 167 -3.70 6.01 3.27
CA THR A 167 -5.09 6.39 2.97
C THR A 167 -5.97 5.15 3.00
N HIS A 168 -7.14 5.24 3.61
CA HIS A 168 -8.15 4.18 3.58
C HIS A 168 -9.13 4.43 2.43
N ILE A 169 -9.43 3.40 1.66
CA ILE A 169 -10.36 3.44 0.54
C ILE A 169 -11.37 2.30 0.62
N TRP A 170 -12.58 2.58 0.19
CA TRP A 170 -13.58 1.55 -0.10
C TRP A 170 -13.56 1.19 -1.58
N ILE A 171 -13.60 -0.11 -1.87
CA ILE A 171 -13.71 -0.66 -3.22
C ILE A 171 -15.02 -1.45 -3.28
N ASN A 172 -15.96 -1.00 -4.12
CA ASN A 172 -17.26 -1.66 -4.24
C ASN A 172 -17.11 -3.02 -4.93
N THR A 173 -17.82 -4.01 -4.39
CA THR A 173 -17.87 -5.36 -4.95
C THR A 173 -19.13 -5.55 -5.79
N LYS A 174 -19.10 -6.54 -6.67
CA LYS A 174 -20.25 -7.10 -7.38
C LYS A 174 -20.56 -8.50 -6.83
N PRO A 175 -21.84 -8.89 -6.72
CA PRO A 175 -23.04 -8.10 -7.05
C PRO A 175 -23.33 -6.95 -6.06
N SER A 176 -22.91 -7.06 -4.80
CA SER A 176 -23.00 -5.98 -3.81
C SER A 176 -21.92 -6.14 -2.72
N GLY A 177 -21.73 -5.09 -1.91
CA GLY A 177 -20.74 -5.04 -0.82
C GLY A 177 -19.57 -4.09 -1.08
N ARG A 178 -18.59 -4.11 -0.18
CA ARG A 178 -17.38 -3.28 -0.27
C ARG A 178 -16.20 -3.85 0.51
N ILE A 179 -15.01 -3.68 -0.02
CA ILE A 179 -13.74 -4.02 0.64
C ILE A 179 -13.10 -2.74 1.17
N LEU A 180 -12.75 -2.72 2.46
CA LEU A 180 -11.89 -1.69 3.03
C LEU A 180 -10.45 -2.06 2.73
N ALA A 181 -9.74 -1.19 2.02
CA ALA A 181 -8.32 -1.33 1.77
C ALA A 181 -7.56 -0.12 2.30
N GLN A 182 -6.36 -0.37 2.78
CA GLN A 182 -5.37 0.65 3.08
C GLN A 182 -4.42 0.76 1.89
N THR A 183 -4.07 1.99 1.51
CA THR A 183 -3.22 2.27 0.36
C THR A 183 -2.20 3.37 0.65
N ARG A 184 -1.03 3.29 0.01
CA ARG A 184 0.01 4.34 0.02
C ARG A 184 0.60 4.50 -1.38
N HIS A 185 0.67 5.73 -1.88
CA HIS A 185 1.37 6.01 -3.14
C HIS A 185 2.88 6.03 -2.89
N LEU A 186 3.63 5.27 -3.68
CA LEU A 186 5.09 5.18 -3.62
C LEU A 186 5.67 5.89 -4.85
N ARG A 187 5.84 7.22 -4.74
CA ARG A 187 6.31 8.09 -5.85
C ARG A 187 7.76 7.80 -6.27
N ASN A 188 8.57 7.26 -5.36
CA ASN A 188 10.00 6.95 -5.58
C ASN A 188 10.32 5.47 -5.31
N ALA A 189 9.47 4.56 -5.76
CA ALA A 189 9.62 3.13 -5.52
C ALA A 189 10.97 2.55 -6.02
N GLY A 190 11.59 3.13 -7.05
CA GLY A 190 12.94 2.76 -7.49
C GLY A 190 14.04 2.93 -6.43
N LYS A 191 13.87 3.81 -5.44
CA LYS A 191 14.78 3.92 -4.27
C LYS A 191 14.42 2.93 -3.17
N VAL A 192 13.13 2.65 -2.96
CA VAL A 192 12.61 1.79 -1.89
C VAL A 192 13.02 0.33 -2.10
N TYR A 193 12.95 -0.18 -3.34
CA TYR A 193 13.30 -1.57 -3.64
C TYR A 193 14.79 -1.82 -3.93
N GLN A 194 15.60 -0.76 -4.05
CA GLN A 194 17.07 -0.90 -4.16
C GLN A 194 17.77 -1.18 -2.82
N VAL A 195 17.09 -0.99 -1.68
CA VAL A 195 17.72 -1.08 -0.34
C VAL A 195 18.04 -2.52 0.11
N ARG A 196 17.72 -3.56 -0.68
CA ARG A 196 18.06 -4.96 -0.35
C ARG A 196 18.87 -5.65 -1.43
N ALA A 197 20.13 -5.23 -1.58
CA ALA A 197 21.21 -6.12 -2.00
C ALA A 197 22.19 -6.25 -0.84
N VAL A 198 21.90 -7.13 0.13
CA VAL A 198 22.89 -7.51 1.14
C VAL A 198 23.88 -8.42 0.45
N SER A 199 25.00 -7.85 -0.02
CA SER A 199 26.16 -8.62 -0.46
C SER A 199 26.76 -9.29 0.77
N THR A 200 26.47 -10.57 0.97
CA THR A 200 27.25 -11.40 1.88
C THR A 200 28.59 -11.66 1.19
N ARG A 201 29.60 -10.85 1.50
CA ARG A 201 30.99 -11.21 1.17
C ARG A 201 31.39 -12.33 2.15
N ARG A 202 31.80 -13.48 1.59
CA ARG A 202 32.58 -14.49 2.31
C ARG A 202 34.01 -14.00 2.46
#